data_AF-A0A432Y065-F1
#
_entry.id   AF-A0A432Y065-F1
#
_cell.length_a   1.000
_cell.length_b   1.000
_cell.length_c   1.000
_cell.angle_alpha   90.00
_cell.angle_beta   90.00
_cell.angle_gamma   90.00
#
_symmetry.space_group_name_H-M   'P 1'
#
loop_
_entity.id
_entity.type
_entity.pdbx_description
1 polymer ?
#
loop_
_entity_poly.entity_id
_entity_poly.type
_entity_poly.pdbx_seq_one_letter_code
_entity_poly.pdbx_strand_id
1 'polypeptide(L)'
;MKVLMKTTVAAALLSTAFFANAAEAQQKIGFVSMQNVFQQLPQAQQISERLQQEFADDFAALEKMTTELQGLQEKAERDAQIMSPTERLEISREIEMLETRRQLKYKALREDSERRQQEERNKLMRDIVREAQTVAQAEGYDMVLNDGSVLYAGEELDLTDEVIAKMTGGN
;
A
#
# COMPACT_ATOMS: atom_id res chain seq x y z
N MET A 1 25.18 26.51 -71.36
CA MET A 1 25.51 26.99 -70.00
C MET A 1 24.29 27.21 -69.10
N LYS A 2 23.20 27.85 -69.56
CA LYS A 2 21.98 28.09 -68.73
C LYS A 2 21.27 26.83 -68.22
N VAL A 3 21.37 25.70 -68.92
CA VAL A 3 20.74 24.42 -68.51
C VAL A 3 21.55 23.73 -67.39
N LEU A 4 22.88 23.76 -67.47
CA LEU A 4 23.78 23.25 -66.41
C LEU A 4 23.68 24.05 -65.09
N MET A 5 23.41 25.36 -65.17
CA MET A 5 23.18 26.21 -63.99
C MET A 5 21.81 25.93 -63.34
N LYS A 6 20.80 25.54 -64.12
CA LYS A 6 19.47 25.19 -63.59
C LYS A 6 19.45 23.82 -62.92
N THR A 7 20.19 22.85 -63.44
CA THR A 7 20.29 21.51 -62.86
C THR A 7 21.10 21.48 -61.56
N THR A 8 22.11 22.34 -61.43
CA THR A 8 22.91 22.47 -60.19
C THR A 8 22.14 23.17 -59.07
N VAL A 9 21.31 24.17 -59.36
CA VAL A 9 20.43 24.81 -58.37
C VAL A 9 19.31 23.87 -57.91
N ALA A 10 18.73 23.08 -58.82
CA ALA A 10 17.72 22.08 -58.46
C ALA A 10 18.30 20.96 -57.60
N ALA A 11 19.54 20.52 -57.87
CA ALA A 11 20.24 19.52 -57.05
C ALA A 11 20.60 20.03 -55.65
N ALA A 12 20.93 21.32 -55.50
CA ALA A 12 21.21 21.95 -54.20
C ALA A 12 19.94 22.20 -53.35
N LEU A 13 18.78 22.39 -53.99
CA LEU A 13 17.49 22.49 -53.30
C LEU A 13 16.94 21.11 -52.88
N LEU A 14 17.26 20.04 -53.62
CA LEU A 14 16.92 18.67 -53.25
C LEU A 14 17.79 18.11 -52.13
N SER A 15 19.04 18.56 -51.98
CA SER A 15 19.92 18.11 -50.90
C SER A 15 19.61 18.74 -49.53
N THR A 16 18.92 19.89 -49.49
CA THR A 16 18.48 20.53 -48.23
C THR A 16 17.18 19.93 -47.67
N ALA A 17 16.39 19.24 -48.50
CA ALA A 17 15.19 18.54 -48.06
C ALA A 17 15.45 17.25 -47.27
N PHE A 18 16.70 16.73 -47.27
CA PHE A 18 17.10 15.56 -46.49
C PHE A 18 17.50 15.85 -45.03
N PHE A 19 17.58 17.13 -44.64
CA PHE A 19 17.75 17.56 -43.25
C PHE A 19 16.43 17.99 -42.61
N ALA A 20 15.31 17.39 -43.02
CA ALA A 20 14.16 17.33 -42.14
C ALA A 20 14.62 16.52 -40.92
N ASN A 21 15.15 17.21 -39.90
CA ASN A 21 15.29 16.65 -38.56
C ASN A 21 13.92 16.03 -38.26
N ALA A 22 13.87 14.70 -38.21
CA ALA A 22 12.76 14.05 -37.56
C ALA A 22 12.75 14.66 -36.16
N ALA A 23 11.77 15.53 -35.90
CA ALA A 23 11.44 15.90 -34.55
C ALA A 23 10.90 14.60 -33.95
N GLU A 24 11.80 13.76 -33.45
CA GLU A 24 11.40 12.72 -32.52
C GLU A 24 10.71 13.46 -31.39
N ALA A 25 9.40 13.25 -31.27
CA ALA A 25 8.68 13.66 -30.09
C ALA A 25 9.37 12.95 -28.92
N GLN A 26 10.18 13.70 -28.17
CA GLN A 26 10.88 13.18 -27.01
C GLN A 26 9.81 12.63 -26.06
N GLN A 27 9.73 11.30 -25.95
CA GLN A 27 8.77 10.66 -25.04
C GLN A 27 9.07 11.11 -23.61
N LYS A 28 8.07 11.68 -22.95
CA LYS A 28 8.20 12.15 -21.57
C LYS A 28 7.85 10.99 -20.63
N ILE A 29 8.89 10.40 -20.05
CA ILE A 29 8.78 9.24 -19.15
C ILE A 29 9.10 9.70 -17.73
N GLY A 30 8.23 9.38 -16.78
CA GLY A 30 8.41 9.69 -15.36
C GLY A 30 8.31 8.46 -14.49
N PHE A 31 8.50 8.63 -13.19
CA PHE A 31 8.24 7.58 -12.21
C PHE A 31 7.53 8.14 -10.97
N VAL A 32 6.86 7.26 -10.23
CA VAL A 32 6.24 7.56 -8.93
C VAL A 32 6.61 6.46 -7.95
N SER A 33 7.09 6.85 -6.77
CA SER A 33 7.22 5.92 -5.65
C SER A 33 5.89 5.77 -4.93
N MET A 34 5.10 4.78 -5.35
CA MET A 34 3.80 4.51 -4.74
C MET A 34 3.91 4.21 -3.23
N GLN A 35 5.00 3.59 -2.81
CA GLN A 35 5.25 3.27 -1.41
C GLN A 35 5.53 4.54 -0.59
N ASN A 36 6.31 5.48 -1.13
CA ASN A 36 6.58 6.75 -0.47
C ASN A 36 5.32 7.62 -0.40
N VAL A 37 4.54 7.69 -1.49
CA VAL A 37 3.24 8.38 -1.48
C VAL A 37 2.40 7.81 -0.33
N PHE A 38 2.19 6.49 -0.29
CA PHE A 38 1.38 5.86 0.75
C PHE A 38 1.84 6.18 2.18
N GLN A 39 3.16 6.15 2.44
CA GLN A 39 3.69 6.41 3.78
C GLN A 39 3.53 7.87 4.22
N GLN A 40 3.54 8.81 3.28
CA GLN A 40 3.42 10.23 3.55
C GLN A 40 1.97 10.73 3.60
N LEU A 41 1.01 9.92 3.15
CA LEU A 41 -0.40 10.31 3.14
C LEU A 41 -1.03 10.28 4.54
N PRO A 42 -1.65 11.40 5.00
CA PRO A 42 -2.43 11.42 6.24
C PRO A 42 -3.53 10.36 6.28
N GLN A 43 -4.09 10.01 5.12
CA GLN A 43 -5.12 8.99 4.95
C GLN A 43 -4.63 7.61 5.43
N ALA A 44 -3.34 7.27 5.25
CA ALA A 44 -2.79 6.00 5.71
C ALA A 44 -2.81 5.90 7.24
N GLN A 45 -2.46 6.99 7.94
CA GLN A 45 -2.53 7.08 9.40
C GLN A 45 -3.98 6.98 9.89
N GLN A 46 -4.92 7.70 9.27
CA GLN A 46 -6.35 7.65 9.61
C GLN A 46 -6.96 6.26 9.41
N ILE A 47 -6.54 5.54 8.37
CA ILE A 47 -6.93 4.14 8.15
C ILE A 47 -6.44 3.28 9.31
N SER A 48 -5.18 3.43 9.73
CA SER A 48 -4.62 2.68 10.86
C SER A 48 -5.39 2.92 12.15
N GLU A 49 -5.66 4.17 12.50
CA GLU A 49 -6.41 4.54 13.71
C GLU A 49 -7.83 3.99 13.70
N ARG A 50 -8.53 4.09 12.56
CA ARG A 50 -9.87 3.53 12.42
C ARG A 50 -9.88 2.02 12.55
N LEU A 51 -8.91 1.31 11.97
CA LEU A 51 -8.80 -0.15 12.11
C LEU A 51 -8.48 -0.54 13.56
N GLN A 52 -7.62 0.22 14.25
CA GLN A 52 -7.36 -0.02 15.68
C GLN A 52 -8.63 0.13 16.51
N GLN A 53 -9.44 1.17 16.25
CA GLN A 53 -10.71 1.38 16.93
C GLN A 53 -11.73 0.28 16.61
N GLU A 54 -11.80 -0.13 15.33
CA GLU A 54 -12.73 -1.19 14.88
C GLU A 54 -12.51 -2.52 15.62
N PHE A 55 -11.25 -2.85 15.92
CA PHE A 55 -10.89 -4.11 16.57
C PHE A 55 -10.60 -3.99 18.07
N ALA A 56 -10.71 -2.79 18.65
CA ALA A 56 -10.36 -2.54 20.06
C ALA A 56 -11.13 -3.43 21.04
N ASP A 57 -12.44 -3.56 20.84
CA ASP A 57 -13.31 -4.39 21.70
C ASP A 57 -12.96 -5.89 21.60
N ASP A 58 -12.55 -6.36 20.42
CA ASP A 58 -12.16 -7.76 20.22
C ASP A 58 -10.82 -8.09 20.86
N PHE A 59 -9.86 -7.16 20.81
CA PHE A 59 -8.61 -7.28 21.54
C PHE A 59 -8.85 -7.28 23.06
N ALA A 60 -9.68 -6.36 23.57
CA ALA A 60 -10.05 -6.31 24.98
C ALA A 60 -10.75 -7.60 25.45
N ALA A 61 -11.61 -8.18 24.61
CA ALA A 61 -12.26 -9.46 24.89
C ALA A 61 -11.27 -10.63 24.94
N LEU A 62 -10.27 -10.65 24.05
CA LEU A 62 -9.21 -11.66 24.07
C LEU A 62 -8.29 -11.53 25.29
N GLU A 63 -7.95 -10.30 25.67
CA GLU A 63 -7.19 -10.03 26.89
C GLU A 63 -7.95 -10.53 28.13
N LYS A 64 -9.24 -10.23 28.23
CA LYS A 64 -10.09 -10.74 29.31
C LYS A 64 -10.09 -12.27 29.38
N MET A 65 -10.25 -12.96 28.24
CA MET A 65 -10.18 -14.43 28.19
C MET A 65 -8.81 -14.95 28.64
N THR A 66 -7.74 -14.23 28.33
CA THR A 66 -6.37 -14.59 28.72
C THR A 66 -6.17 -14.46 30.23
N THR A 67 -6.63 -13.35 30.83
CA THR A 67 -6.61 -13.15 32.28
C THR A 67 -7.47 -14.18 33.01
N GLU A 68 -8.65 -14.48 32.49
CA GLU A 68 -9.56 -15.49 33.07
C GLU A 68 -8.93 -16.89 33.04
N LEU A 69 -8.30 -17.27 31.91
CA LEU A 69 -7.60 -18.54 31.77
C LEU A 69 -6.44 -18.65 32.75
N GLN A 70 -5.62 -17.60 32.87
CA GLN A 70 -4.51 -17.56 33.83
C GLN A 70 -5.04 -17.70 35.27
N GLY A 71 -6.12 -17.00 35.61
CA GLY A 71 -6.74 -17.11 36.93
C GLY A 71 -7.25 -18.51 37.25
N LEU A 72 -7.86 -19.20 36.28
CA LEU A 72 -8.31 -20.59 36.42
C LEU A 72 -7.13 -21.56 36.58
N GLN A 73 -6.06 -21.38 35.81
CA GLN A 73 -4.84 -22.19 35.91
C GLN A 73 -4.19 -22.03 37.29
N GLU A 74 -4.00 -20.80 37.74
CA GLU A 74 -3.44 -20.53 39.07
C GLU A 74 -4.32 -21.08 40.19
N LYS A 75 -5.66 -21.01 40.05
CA LYS A 75 -6.60 -21.61 41.01
C LYS A 75 -6.45 -23.14 41.03
N ALA A 76 -6.39 -23.78 39.86
CA ALA A 76 -6.21 -25.22 39.74
C ALA A 76 -4.90 -25.68 40.41
N GLU A 77 -3.82 -24.93 40.24
CA GLU A 77 -2.52 -25.21 40.84
C GLU A 77 -2.53 -25.02 42.36
N ARG A 78 -3.05 -23.89 42.86
CA ARG A 78 -3.11 -23.60 44.31
C ARG A 78 -3.97 -24.60 45.08
N ASP A 79 -5.14 -24.94 44.51
CA ASP A 79 -6.15 -25.73 45.20
C ASP A 79 -6.04 -27.24 44.88
N ALA A 80 -5.02 -27.65 44.12
CA ALA A 80 -4.87 -29.02 43.59
C ALA A 80 -5.02 -30.13 44.66
N GLN A 81 -4.50 -29.87 45.87
CA GLN A 81 -4.49 -30.82 46.98
C GLN A 81 -5.79 -30.86 47.78
N ILE A 82 -6.62 -29.82 47.70
CA ILE A 82 -7.87 -29.69 48.46
C ILE A 82 -9.12 -29.92 47.62
N MET A 83 -9.01 -29.85 46.29
CA MET A 83 -10.10 -30.16 45.38
C MET A 83 -10.48 -31.65 45.40
N SER A 84 -11.78 -31.92 45.30
CA SER A 84 -12.32 -33.24 45.00
C SER A 84 -12.02 -33.66 43.56
N PRO A 85 -12.14 -34.97 43.22
CA PRO A 85 -12.00 -35.43 41.83
C PRO A 85 -12.98 -34.74 40.86
N THR A 86 -14.21 -34.44 41.31
CA THR A 86 -15.22 -33.76 40.50
C THR A 86 -14.83 -32.31 40.23
N GLU A 87 -14.42 -31.56 41.26
CA GLU A 87 -13.98 -30.16 41.11
C GLU A 87 -12.75 -30.05 40.19
N ARG A 88 -11.79 -30.98 40.31
CA ARG A 88 -10.63 -31.05 39.39
C ARG A 88 -11.06 -31.29 37.94
N LEU A 89 -12.07 -32.13 37.72
CA LEU A 89 -12.57 -32.39 36.38
C LEU A 89 -13.31 -31.17 35.80
N GLU A 90 -14.10 -30.48 36.61
CA GLU A 90 -14.82 -29.27 36.19
C GLU A 90 -13.87 -28.14 35.81
N ILE A 91 -12.88 -27.82 36.65
CA ILE A 91 -11.91 -26.75 36.35
C ILE A 91 -11.04 -27.09 35.13
N SER A 92 -10.66 -28.36 34.96
CA SER A 92 -9.90 -28.82 33.78
C SER A 92 -10.70 -28.62 32.50
N ARG A 93 -12.00 -28.99 32.51
CA ARG A 93 -12.90 -28.75 31.37
C ARG A 93 -13.11 -27.27 31.09
N GLU A 94 -13.25 -26.46 32.13
CA GLU A 94 -13.40 -25.01 31.98
C GLU A 94 -12.17 -24.37 31.32
N ILE A 95 -10.97 -24.75 31.77
CA ILE A 95 -9.69 -24.34 31.16
C ILE A 95 -9.63 -24.77 29.69
N GLU A 96 -9.94 -26.02 29.37
CA GLU A 96 -9.91 -26.55 27.99
C GLU A 96 -10.90 -25.81 27.07
N MET A 97 -12.13 -25.58 27.55
CA MET A 97 -13.15 -24.86 26.80
C MET A 97 -12.76 -23.39 26.57
N LEU A 98 -12.26 -22.71 27.61
CA LEU A 98 -11.86 -21.32 27.51
C LEU A 98 -10.64 -21.15 26.60
N GLU A 99 -9.64 -22.04 26.70
CA GLU A 99 -8.47 -22.02 25.83
C GLU A 99 -8.86 -22.24 24.36
N THR A 100 -9.72 -23.24 24.09
CA THR A 100 -10.23 -23.48 22.72
C THR A 100 -10.96 -22.25 22.17
N ARG A 101 -11.84 -21.64 22.97
CA ARG A 101 -12.58 -20.44 22.58
C ARG A 101 -11.64 -19.26 22.32
N ARG A 102 -10.64 -19.06 23.18
CA ARG A 102 -9.63 -18.00 23.06
C ARG A 102 -8.81 -18.19 21.78
N GLN A 103 -8.35 -19.41 21.49
CA GLN A 103 -7.60 -19.72 20.27
C GLN A 103 -8.42 -19.47 19.00
N LEU A 104 -9.68 -19.91 18.98
CA LEU A 104 -10.58 -19.66 17.85
C LEU A 104 -10.83 -18.16 17.65
N LYS A 105 -11.10 -17.42 18.73
CA LYS A 105 -11.30 -15.97 18.66
C LYS A 105 -10.03 -15.24 18.20
N TYR A 106 -8.86 -15.65 18.68
CA TYR A 106 -7.58 -15.07 18.27
C TYR A 106 -7.33 -15.27 16.78
N LYS A 107 -7.55 -16.49 16.28
CA LYS A 107 -7.41 -16.79 14.85
C LYS A 107 -8.36 -15.94 14.00
N ALA A 108 -9.64 -15.89 14.37
CA ALA A 108 -10.64 -15.11 13.66
C ALA A 108 -10.31 -13.61 13.64
N LEU A 109 -9.93 -13.04 14.79
CA LEU A 109 -9.53 -11.64 14.89
C LEU A 109 -8.31 -11.34 14.02
N ARG A 110 -7.31 -12.22 14.05
CA ARG A 110 -6.11 -12.05 13.21
C ARG A 110 -6.45 -12.07 11.72
N GLU A 111 -7.21 -13.06 11.27
CA GLU A 111 -7.61 -13.17 9.87
C GLU A 111 -8.45 -11.96 9.42
N ASP A 112 -9.38 -11.50 10.27
CA ASP A 112 -10.24 -10.37 9.93
C ASP A 112 -9.47 -9.04 9.93
N SER A 113 -8.60 -8.81 10.91
CA SER A 113 -7.75 -7.62 10.97
C SER A 113 -6.79 -7.53 9.78
N GLU A 114 -6.15 -8.64 9.41
CA GLU A 114 -5.30 -8.73 8.23
C GLU A 114 -6.11 -8.47 6.95
N ARG A 115 -7.30 -9.09 6.81
CA ARG A 115 -8.20 -8.87 5.67
C ARG A 115 -8.59 -7.39 5.55
N ARG A 116 -9.06 -6.78 6.64
CA ARG A 116 -9.48 -5.37 6.68
C ARG A 116 -8.31 -4.43 6.38
N GLN A 117 -7.13 -4.69 6.93
CA GLN A 117 -5.92 -3.90 6.64
C GLN A 117 -5.59 -3.95 5.14
N GLN A 118 -5.63 -5.13 4.53
CA GLN A 118 -5.35 -5.30 3.11
C GLN A 118 -6.40 -4.64 2.22
N GLU A 119 -7.68 -4.70 2.60
CA GLU A 119 -8.76 -4.03 1.88
C GLU A 119 -8.58 -2.51 1.84
N GLU A 120 -8.31 -1.90 3.00
CA GLU A 120 -8.11 -0.45 3.09
C GLU A 120 -6.81 0.00 2.42
N ARG A 121 -5.73 -0.76 2.57
CA ARG A 121 -4.47 -0.52 1.83
C ARG A 121 -4.69 -0.57 0.32
N ASN A 122 -5.41 -1.57 -0.18
CA ASN A 122 -5.69 -1.72 -1.60
C ASN A 122 -6.60 -0.61 -2.13
N LYS A 123 -7.55 -0.12 -1.32
CA LYS A 123 -8.37 1.06 -1.66
C LYS A 123 -7.47 2.28 -1.85
N LEU A 124 -6.63 2.59 -0.86
CA LEU A 124 -5.74 3.75 -0.92
C LEU A 124 -4.73 3.64 -2.08
N MET A 125 -4.18 2.45 -2.34
CA MET A 125 -3.32 2.21 -3.51
C MET A 125 -4.01 2.50 -4.84
N ARG A 126 -5.28 2.13 -5.00
CA ARG A 126 -6.03 2.47 -6.23
C ARG A 126 -6.26 3.97 -6.37
N ASP A 127 -6.46 4.67 -5.25
CA ASP A 127 -6.60 6.12 -5.27
C ASP A 127 -5.27 6.79 -5.63
N ILE A 128 -4.14 6.32 -5.09
CA ILE A 128 -2.80 6.76 -5.50
C ILE A 128 -2.58 6.58 -7.01
N VAL A 129 -2.92 5.41 -7.57
CA VAL A 129 -2.81 5.18 -9.03
C VAL A 129 -3.64 6.20 -9.81
N ARG A 130 -4.87 6.48 -9.37
CA ARG A 130 -5.76 7.43 -10.05
C ARG A 130 -5.20 8.86 -10.03
N GLU A 131 -4.67 9.29 -8.90
CA GLU A 131 -4.09 10.63 -8.79
C GLU A 131 -2.76 10.73 -9.54
N ALA A 132 -1.92 9.69 -9.52
CA ALA A 132 -0.72 9.61 -10.35
C ALA A 132 -1.05 9.71 -11.85
N GLN A 133 -2.08 9.02 -12.31
CA GLN A 133 -2.55 9.16 -13.70
C GLN A 133 -3.02 10.59 -14.01
N THR A 134 -3.69 11.24 -13.07
CA THR A 134 -4.18 12.62 -13.23
C THR A 134 -3.02 13.62 -13.33
N VAL A 135 -2.02 13.50 -12.46
CA VAL A 135 -0.79 14.31 -12.50
C VAL A 135 -0.04 14.08 -13.81
N ALA A 136 0.19 12.82 -14.18
CA ALA A 136 0.88 12.45 -15.41
C ALA A 136 0.21 13.05 -16.66
N GLN A 137 -1.13 12.98 -16.74
CA GLN A 137 -1.89 13.56 -17.85
C GLN A 137 -1.81 15.09 -17.87
N ALA A 138 -1.89 15.74 -16.71
CA ALA A 138 -1.81 17.20 -16.60
C ALA A 138 -0.44 17.73 -17.03
N GLU A 139 0.63 16.98 -16.75
CA GLU A 139 2.00 17.36 -17.06
C GLU A 139 2.55 16.81 -18.39
N GLY A 140 1.71 16.10 -19.15
CA GLY A 140 2.04 15.61 -20.48
C GLY A 140 3.05 14.46 -20.50
N TYR A 141 3.03 13.58 -19.50
CA TYR A 141 3.81 12.34 -19.51
C TYR A 141 3.15 11.28 -20.40
N ASP A 142 3.95 10.63 -21.24
CA ASP A 142 3.51 9.52 -22.09
C ASP A 142 3.53 8.19 -21.32
N MET A 143 4.39 8.10 -20.30
CA MET A 143 4.56 6.90 -19.49
C MET A 143 5.01 7.27 -18.07
N VAL A 144 4.42 6.59 -17.08
CA VAL A 144 4.87 6.68 -15.68
C VAL A 144 5.14 5.28 -15.17
N LEU A 145 6.34 5.08 -14.64
CA LEU A 145 6.78 3.82 -14.06
C LEU A 145 6.62 3.85 -12.54
N ASN A 146 6.42 2.68 -11.95
CA ASN A 146 6.53 2.53 -10.51
C ASN A 146 8.02 2.39 -10.12
N ASP A 147 8.41 2.94 -8.97
CA ASP A 147 9.80 3.00 -8.48
C ASP A 147 10.54 1.65 -8.50
N GLY A 148 9.86 0.55 -8.19
CA GLY A 148 10.45 -0.80 -8.22
C GLY A 148 10.94 -1.27 -9.60
N SER A 149 10.64 -0.53 -10.67
CA SER A 149 11.13 -0.78 -12.04
C SER A 149 12.26 0.15 -12.48
N VAL A 150 12.67 1.10 -11.63
CA VAL A 150 13.63 2.16 -11.97
C VAL A 150 14.88 2.01 -11.10
N LEU A 151 16.04 1.75 -11.71
CA LEU A 151 17.32 1.69 -10.99
C LEU A 151 17.92 3.08 -10.73
N TYR A 152 17.66 4.02 -11.64
CA TYR A 152 18.11 5.41 -11.57
C TYR A 152 17.25 6.25 -12.51
N ALA A 153 16.83 7.42 -12.04
CA ALA A 153 16.21 8.48 -12.83
C ALA A 153 16.65 9.83 -12.24
N GLY A 154 16.66 10.87 -13.07
CA GLY A 154 16.83 12.24 -12.57
C GLY A 154 15.64 12.65 -11.72
N GLU A 155 15.86 13.56 -10.76
CA GLU A 155 14.81 14.08 -9.87
C GLU A 155 13.69 14.76 -10.67
N GLU A 156 13.99 15.34 -11.84
CA GLU A 156 13.02 15.96 -12.74
C GLU A 156 12.02 14.98 -13.38
N LEU A 157 12.24 13.68 -13.23
CA LEU A 157 11.34 12.63 -13.71
C LEU A 157 10.51 12.02 -12.58
N ASP A 158 10.78 12.38 -11.33
CA ASP A 158 10.01 11.94 -10.16
C ASP A 158 8.73 12.77 -10.04
N LEU A 159 7.59 12.08 -9.94
CA LEU A 159 6.27 12.68 -9.75
C LEU A 159 5.71 12.43 -8.34
N THR A 160 6.51 11.85 -7.45
CA THR A 160 6.07 11.40 -6.12
C THR A 160 5.48 12.55 -5.30
N ASP A 161 6.16 13.69 -5.27
CA ASP A 161 5.76 14.84 -4.46
C ASP A 161 4.51 15.53 -5.02
N GLU A 162 4.38 15.60 -6.35
CA GLU A 162 3.23 16.13 -7.06
C GLU A 162 1.98 15.29 -6.77
N VAL A 163 2.13 13.96 -6.74
CA VAL A 163 1.04 13.05 -6.37
C VAL A 163 0.66 13.21 -4.89
N ILE A 164 1.63 13.36 -3.98
CA ILE A 164 1.36 13.64 -2.57
C ILE A 164 0.61 14.97 -2.41
N ALA A 165 1.08 16.03 -3.07
CA ALA A 165 0.45 17.35 -3.05
C ALA A 165 -1.01 17.27 -3.54
N LYS A 166 -1.23 16.59 -4.66
CA LYS A 166 -2.56 16.37 -5.23
C LYS A 166 -3.51 15.68 -4.26
N MET A 167 -3.04 14.67 -3.54
CA MET A 167 -3.83 13.88 -2.59
C MET A 167 -4.04 14.54 -1.22
N THR A 168 -3.18 15.49 -0.85
CA THR A 168 -3.26 16.22 0.43
C THR A 168 -3.92 17.59 0.30
N GLY A 169 -4.26 18.02 -0.92
CA GLY A 169 -4.86 19.31 -1.19
C GLY A 169 -3.87 20.47 -1.24
N GLY A 170 -2.59 20.17 -1.55
CA GLY A 170 -1.60 21.19 -1.89
C GLY A 170 -1.92 21.77 -3.27
N ASN A 171 -2.16 23.08 -3.32
CA ASN A 171 -2.37 23.85 -4.55
C ASN A 171 -1.23 23.69 -5.55
#